data_AF-A0A7Y6ZM50-F1
#
_entry.id   AF-A0A7Y6ZM50-F1
#
_cell.length_a   1.000
_cell.length_b   1.000
_cell.length_c   1.000
_cell.angle_alpha   90.00
_cell.angle_beta   90.00
_cell.angle_gamma   90.00
#
_symmetry.space_group_name_H-M   'P 1'
#
loop_
_entity.id
_entity.type
_entity.pdbx_description
1 polymer ?
#
loop_
_entity_poly.entity_id
_entity_poly.type
_entity_poly.pdbx_seq_one_letter_code
_entity_poly.pdbx_strand_id
1 'polypeptide(L)'
;MLYIKFNINDQQKYQDFQKLYKHMVMTRQPGFEFKEEEPKEIDWDNLTEEESNKAIEELHAYIDKTDEQRRYEQLIPPYAHAFLEKYSQSDVEKAGAYSFDIEGIFNYLEFSFEVDMISLQKLENNLGLIEFEALGFPYGGMERFLMVLKAFELIPTECYNGFTVYKFNWTSVFTHKSINLPKKTKSYKKGKNIHKSNFWDKIYSIFKS
;
A
#
# COMPACT_ATOMS: atom_id res chain seq x y z
N MET A 1 13.36 -6.46 -10.98
CA MET A 1 12.13 -5.65 -11.04
C MET A 1 10.85 -6.44 -11.26
N LEU A 2 9.99 -6.43 -10.24
CA LEU A 2 8.59 -6.84 -10.25
C LEU A 2 7.70 -5.61 -10.45
N TYR A 3 6.44 -5.79 -10.83
CA TYR A 3 5.52 -4.65 -10.90
C TYR A 3 4.06 -5.01 -10.72
N ILE A 4 3.26 -4.01 -10.34
CA ILE A 4 1.80 -4.01 -10.41
C ILE A 4 1.34 -2.75 -11.12
N LYS A 5 0.39 -2.90 -12.04
CA LYS A 5 -0.36 -1.80 -12.64
C LYS A 5 -1.77 -1.77 -12.10
N PHE A 6 -2.30 -0.57 -12.00
CA PHE A 6 -3.66 -0.35 -11.53
C PHE A 6 -4.29 0.87 -12.20
N ASN A 7 -5.61 0.93 -12.20
CA ASN A 7 -6.35 2.13 -12.57
C ASN A 7 -6.52 3.03 -11.35
N ILE A 8 -6.38 4.33 -11.53
CA ILE A 8 -6.64 5.37 -10.55
C ILE A 8 -8.03 5.93 -10.84
N ASN A 9 -9.03 5.48 -10.06
CA ASN A 9 -10.41 5.94 -10.23
C ASN A 9 -10.67 7.26 -9.50
N ASP A 10 -9.99 7.48 -8.38
CA ASP A 10 -10.12 8.64 -7.53
C ASP A 10 -8.73 9.20 -7.18
N GLN A 11 -8.52 10.48 -7.50
CA GLN A 11 -7.23 11.13 -7.31
C GLN A 11 -6.91 11.40 -5.84
N GLN A 12 -7.93 11.66 -5.01
CA GLN A 12 -7.75 11.87 -3.57
C GLN A 12 -7.34 10.56 -2.91
N LYS A 13 -8.01 9.45 -3.25
CA LYS A 13 -7.65 8.12 -2.71
C LYS A 13 -6.26 7.67 -3.16
N TYR A 14 -5.85 8.04 -4.37
CA TYR A 14 -4.45 7.85 -4.80
C TYR A 14 -3.46 8.65 -3.93
N GLN A 15 -3.76 9.91 -3.59
CA GLN A 15 -2.91 10.70 -2.70
C GLN A 15 -2.83 10.10 -1.29
N ASP A 16 -3.93 9.56 -0.78
CA ASP A 16 -3.92 8.86 0.51
C ASP A 16 -3.09 7.58 0.43
N PHE A 17 -3.18 6.82 -0.67
CA PHE A 17 -2.31 5.67 -0.90
C PHE A 17 -0.82 6.07 -1.01
N GLN A 18 -0.49 7.25 -1.57
CA GLN A 18 0.89 7.73 -1.60
C GLN A 18 1.48 7.91 -0.19
N LYS A 19 0.67 8.28 0.81
CA LYS A 19 1.09 8.36 2.22
C LYS A 19 1.44 6.97 2.75
N LEU A 20 0.57 5.99 2.54
CA LEU A 20 0.81 4.60 2.92
C LEU A 20 2.05 4.03 2.21
N TYR A 21 2.19 4.26 0.91
CA TYR A 21 3.35 3.83 0.13
C TYR A 21 4.64 4.42 0.68
N LYS A 22 4.66 5.72 1.00
CA LYS A 22 5.82 6.38 1.60
C LYS A 22 6.17 5.74 2.95
N HIS A 23 5.18 5.44 3.78
CA HIS A 23 5.38 4.72 5.04
C HIS A 23 6.05 3.36 4.79
N MET A 24 5.51 2.55 3.87
CA MET A 24 6.10 1.25 3.51
C MET A 24 7.56 1.36 3.04
N VAL A 25 7.91 2.40 2.28
CA VAL A 25 9.30 2.66 1.87
C VAL A 25 10.18 2.97 3.09
N MET A 26 9.69 3.80 4.02
CA MET A 26 10.44 4.20 5.20
C MET A 26 10.69 3.05 6.18
N THR A 27 9.69 2.21 6.47
CA THR A 27 9.82 1.08 7.43
C THR A 27 10.86 0.04 7.01
N ARG A 28 11.31 0.07 5.76
CA ARG A 28 12.29 -0.85 5.18
C ARG A 28 13.70 -0.27 5.09
N GLN A 29 13.90 0.99 5.46
CA GLN A 29 15.23 1.60 5.43
C GLN A 29 16.09 1.07 6.59
N PRO A 30 17.39 0.79 6.37
CA PRO A 30 18.29 0.40 7.44
C PRO A 30 18.32 1.45 8.56
N GLY A 31 18.17 1.00 9.82
CA GLY A 31 18.16 1.89 10.98
C GLY A 31 16.89 2.75 11.10
N PHE A 32 15.82 2.42 10.38
CA PHE A 32 14.53 3.04 10.62
C PHE A 32 14.00 2.63 11.99
N GLU A 33 13.63 3.63 12.79
CA GLU A 33 12.92 3.46 14.05
C GLU A 33 11.60 4.22 13.93
N PHE A 34 10.53 3.62 14.48
CA PHE A 34 9.27 4.33 14.56
C PHE A 34 9.45 5.50 15.53
N LYS A 35 9.01 6.69 15.10
CA LYS A 35 8.87 7.80 16.02
C LYS A 35 7.67 7.52 16.89
N GLU A 36 7.91 7.16 18.15
CA GLU A 36 6.87 7.17 19.17
C GLU A 36 6.47 8.63 19.39
N GLU A 37 5.24 8.99 19.04
CA GLU A 37 4.71 10.32 19.33
C GLU A 37 4.47 10.38 20.83
N GLU A 38 5.29 11.09 21.60
CA GLU A 38 5.02 11.28 23.02
C GLU A 38 3.66 11.96 23.21
N PRO A 39 2.89 11.60 24.26
CA PRO A 39 1.68 12.33 24.59
C PRO A 39 2.02 13.81 24.77
N LYS A 40 1.14 14.70 24.31
CA LYS A 40 1.36 16.14 24.44
C LYS A 40 1.62 16.47 25.91
N GLU A 41 2.67 17.26 26.16
CA GLU A 41 2.94 17.80 27.48
C GLU A 41 1.76 18.71 27.88
N ILE A 42 1.14 18.41 29.02
CA ILE A 42 -0.05 19.11 29.51
C ILE A 42 0.37 19.97 30.71
N ASP A 43 0.19 21.29 30.58
CA ASP A 43 0.45 22.25 31.65
C ASP A 43 -0.72 22.27 32.65
N TRP A 44 -0.76 21.24 33.50
CA TRP A 44 -1.85 21.01 34.46
C TRP A 44 -2.12 22.19 35.40
N ASP A 45 -1.12 23.02 35.66
CA ASP A 45 -1.21 24.12 36.62
C ASP A 45 -1.99 25.33 36.06
N ASN A 46 -2.15 25.42 34.73
CA ASN A 46 -2.77 26.56 34.06
C ASN A 46 -4.08 26.22 33.32
N LEU A 47 -4.62 25.01 33.49
CA LEU A 47 -5.88 24.60 32.88
C LEU A 47 -7.10 24.94 33.74
N THR A 48 -8.20 25.32 33.08
CA THR A 48 -9.53 25.31 33.70
C THR A 48 -10.01 23.87 33.94
N GLU A 49 -11.08 23.69 34.72
CA GLU A 49 -11.67 22.37 34.99
C GLU A 49 -12.17 21.69 33.70
N GLU A 50 -12.78 22.44 32.79
CA GLU A 50 -13.24 21.91 31.49
C GLU A 50 -12.07 21.47 30.61
N GLU A 51 -11.01 22.29 30.54
CA GLU A 51 -9.80 21.95 29.79
C GLU A 51 -9.05 20.76 30.40
N SER A 52 -9.03 20.66 31.74
CA SER A 52 -8.45 19.54 32.47
C SER A 52 -9.19 18.23 32.16
N ASN A 53 -10.52 18.24 32.17
CA ASN A 53 -11.32 17.07 31.83
C ASN A 53 -11.08 16.63 30.38
N LYS A 54 -11.04 17.57 29.45
CA LYS A 54 -10.71 17.29 28.04
C LYS A 54 -9.30 16.74 27.87
N ALA A 55 -8.31 17.30 28.57
CA ALA A 55 -6.93 16.84 28.58
C ALA A 55 -6.80 15.40 29.10
N ILE A 56 -7.55 15.04 30.15
CA ILE A 56 -7.62 13.68 30.67
C ILE A 56 -8.23 12.73 29.63
N GLU A 57 -9.32 13.13 28.97
CA GLU A 57 -9.95 12.32 27.91
C GLU A 57 -9.00 12.09 26.73
N GLU A 58 -8.29 13.13 26.27
CA GLU A 58 -7.30 13.02 25.19
C GLU A 58 -6.13 12.11 25.60
N LEU A 59 -5.65 12.22 26.85
CA LEU A 59 -4.58 11.37 27.38
C LEU A 59 -5.02 9.91 27.52
N HIS A 60 -6.23 9.65 28.03
CA HIS A 60 -6.78 8.30 28.10
C HIS A 60 -6.95 7.68 26.71
N ALA A 61 -7.53 8.43 25.76
CA ALA A 61 -7.68 7.97 24.38
C ALA A 61 -6.33 7.69 23.70
N TYR A 62 -5.27 8.42 24.07
CA TYR A 62 -3.92 8.14 23.64
C TYR A 62 -3.38 6.85 24.28
N ILE A 63 -3.47 6.68 25.60
CA ILE A 63 -2.93 5.52 26.33
C ILE A 63 -3.64 4.21 25.93
N ASP A 64 -4.94 4.26 25.62
CA ASP A 64 -5.74 3.08 25.28
C ASP A 64 -5.36 2.46 23.92
N LYS A 65 -4.60 3.16 23.09
CA LYS A 65 -4.16 2.67 21.77
C LYS A 65 -2.70 2.26 21.80
N THR A 66 -2.36 1.23 21.02
CA THR A 66 -0.95 0.92 20.74
C THR A 66 -0.39 1.90 19.69
N ASP A 67 0.94 2.04 19.62
CA ASP A 67 1.57 2.83 18.55
C ASP A 67 1.20 2.32 17.15
N GLU A 68 1.06 1.00 17.00
CA GLU A 68 0.63 0.39 15.75
C GLU A 68 -0.78 0.84 15.36
N GLN A 69 -1.72 0.84 16.31
CA GLN A 69 -3.09 1.31 16.07
C GLN A 69 -3.12 2.80 15.72
N ARG A 70 -2.32 3.64 16.40
CA ARG A 70 -2.17 5.06 16.04
C ARG A 70 -1.66 5.23 14.61
N ARG A 71 -0.59 4.52 14.23
CA ARG A 71 -0.05 4.57 12.86
C ARG A 71 -1.06 4.09 11.84
N TYR A 72 -1.79 3.02 12.14
CA TYR A 72 -2.84 2.49 11.28
C TYR A 72 -3.90 3.57 10.98
N GLU A 73 -4.45 4.21 12.02
CA GLU A 73 -5.48 5.24 11.87
C GLU A 73 -4.99 6.49 11.12
N GLN A 74 -3.71 6.84 11.25
CA GLN A 74 -3.11 7.94 10.49
C GLN A 74 -2.92 7.62 9.00
N LEU A 75 -2.69 6.35 8.65
CA LEU A 75 -2.32 5.93 7.30
C LEU A 75 -3.48 5.33 6.51
N ILE A 76 -4.47 4.76 7.19
CA ILE A 76 -5.61 4.07 6.58
C ILE A 76 -6.89 4.88 6.81
N PRO A 77 -7.39 5.59 5.78
CA PRO A 77 -8.62 6.36 5.90
C PRO A 77 -9.85 5.48 6.22
N PRO A 78 -10.92 6.05 6.81
CA PRO A 78 -12.10 5.29 7.20
C PRO A 78 -12.75 4.47 6.07
N TYR A 79 -12.72 4.98 4.84
CA TYR A 79 -13.27 4.24 3.68
C TYR A 79 -12.43 3.00 3.35
N ALA A 80 -11.11 3.08 3.49
CA ALA A 80 -10.20 1.98 3.22
C ALA A 80 -10.29 0.95 4.35
N HIS A 81 -10.36 1.41 5.61
CA HIS A 81 -10.63 0.58 6.77
C HIS A 81 -11.92 -0.23 6.58
N ALA A 82 -13.04 0.43 6.25
CA ALA A 82 -14.32 -0.24 6.03
C ALA A 82 -14.29 -1.26 4.88
N PHE A 83 -13.45 -1.06 3.86
CA PHE A 83 -13.23 -2.05 2.80
C PHE A 83 -12.44 -3.26 3.32
N LEU A 84 -11.34 -3.02 4.05
CA LEU A 84 -10.46 -4.06 4.58
C LEU A 84 -11.18 -4.90 5.65
N GLU A 85 -12.01 -4.29 6.48
CA GLU A 85 -12.85 -5.00 7.46
C GLU A 85 -13.79 -6.01 6.76
N LYS A 86 -14.47 -5.58 5.70
CA LYS A 86 -15.32 -6.48 4.90
C LYS A 86 -14.52 -7.58 4.21
N TYR A 87 -13.29 -7.28 3.77
CA TYR A 87 -12.41 -8.29 3.21
C TYR A 87 -12.02 -9.33 4.27
N SER A 88 -11.57 -8.90 5.45
CA SER A 88 -11.27 -9.78 6.58
C SER A 88 -12.45 -10.66 6.95
N GLN A 89 -13.67 -10.11 7.04
CA GLN A 89 -14.88 -10.89 7.28
C GLN A 89 -15.14 -11.94 6.18
N SER A 90 -15.01 -11.56 4.90
CA SER A 90 -15.15 -12.51 3.79
C SER A 90 -14.08 -13.60 3.78
N ASP A 91 -12.89 -13.30 4.30
CA ASP A 91 -11.78 -14.25 4.41
C ASP A 91 -11.99 -15.22 5.58
N VAL A 92 -12.49 -14.75 6.73
CA VAL A 92 -12.93 -15.60 7.86
C VAL A 92 -13.92 -16.67 7.39
N GLU A 93 -14.91 -16.27 6.59
CA GLU A 93 -15.91 -17.20 6.04
C GLU A 93 -15.29 -18.30 5.15
N LYS A 94 -14.13 -18.04 4.52
CA LYS A 94 -13.47 -18.97 3.59
C LYS A 94 -12.35 -19.77 4.24
N ALA A 95 -11.55 -19.13 5.08
CA ALA A 95 -10.29 -19.63 5.63
C ALA A 95 -10.39 -20.00 7.12
N GLY A 96 -11.48 -19.64 7.81
CA GLY A 96 -11.69 -19.93 9.22
C GLY A 96 -10.58 -19.35 10.10
N ALA A 97 -9.93 -20.19 10.90
CA ALA A 97 -8.87 -19.80 11.84
C ALA A 97 -7.58 -19.27 11.17
N TYR A 98 -7.44 -19.38 9.84
CA TYR A 98 -6.29 -18.86 9.09
C TYR A 98 -6.56 -17.52 8.40
N SER A 99 -7.69 -16.89 8.72
CA SER A 99 -8.07 -15.60 8.16
C SER A 99 -7.24 -14.45 8.74
N PHE A 100 -7.13 -13.37 7.95
CA PHE A 100 -6.40 -12.18 8.36
C PHE A 100 -7.34 -11.16 8.99
N ASP A 101 -6.99 -10.70 10.18
CA ASP A 101 -7.57 -9.48 10.76
C ASP A 101 -6.88 -8.23 10.20
N ILE A 102 -7.40 -7.07 10.59
CA ILE A 102 -6.94 -5.77 10.10
C ILE A 102 -5.51 -5.48 10.58
N GLU A 103 -5.19 -5.85 11.82
CA GLU A 103 -3.85 -5.72 12.39
C GLU A 103 -2.84 -6.56 11.60
N GLY A 104 -3.18 -7.81 11.27
CA GLY A 104 -2.37 -8.68 10.43
C GLY A 104 -2.15 -8.14 9.01
N ILE A 105 -3.13 -7.43 8.43
CA ILE A 105 -2.94 -6.74 7.13
C ILE A 105 -1.93 -5.60 7.27
N PHE A 106 -2.02 -4.81 8.34
CA PHE A 106 -1.11 -3.68 8.55
C PHE A 106 0.32 -4.13 8.87
N ASN A 107 0.47 -5.10 9.77
CA ASN A 107 1.74 -5.76 10.05
C ASN A 107 2.37 -6.36 8.78
N TYR A 108 1.55 -6.93 7.88
CA TYR A 108 2.03 -7.40 6.58
C TYR A 108 2.61 -6.28 5.72
N LEU A 109 2.01 -5.09 5.71
CA LEU A 109 2.52 -3.94 4.97
C LEU A 109 3.82 -3.40 5.57
N GLU A 110 3.95 -3.39 6.89
CA GLU A 110 5.15 -2.91 7.57
C GLU A 110 6.32 -3.90 7.44
N PHE A 111 6.08 -5.19 7.65
CA PHE A 111 7.15 -6.19 7.84
C PHE A 111 7.04 -7.40 6.90
N SER A 112 5.86 -8.01 6.75
CA SER A 112 5.75 -9.35 6.16
C SER A 112 5.63 -9.39 4.63
N PHE A 113 5.60 -8.25 3.92
CA PHE A 113 5.57 -8.26 2.45
C PHE A 113 6.91 -8.68 1.84
N GLU A 114 8.04 -8.50 2.56
CA GLU A 114 9.39 -8.96 2.14
C GLU A 114 9.82 -8.49 0.73
N VAL A 115 9.52 -7.23 0.43
CA VAL A 115 9.92 -6.56 -0.82
C VAL A 115 10.55 -5.21 -0.54
N ASP A 116 11.44 -4.78 -1.42
CA ASP A 116 11.91 -3.40 -1.53
C ASP A 116 11.02 -2.63 -2.50
N MET A 117 10.38 -1.57 -2.02
CA MET A 117 9.52 -0.70 -2.81
C MET A 117 10.41 0.28 -3.61
N ILE A 118 10.41 0.15 -4.94
CA ILE A 118 11.34 0.90 -5.81
C ILE A 118 10.72 2.20 -6.32
N SER A 119 9.51 2.12 -6.89
CA SER A 119 8.84 3.32 -7.41
C SER A 119 7.32 3.22 -7.36
N LEU A 120 6.67 4.36 -7.19
CA LEU A 120 5.25 4.57 -7.39
C LEU A 120 5.09 5.71 -8.40
N GLN A 121 4.52 5.39 -9.56
CA GLN A 121 4.39 6.32 -10.67
C GLN A 121 2.94 6.43 -11.11
N LYS A 122 2.52 7.66 -11.45
CA LYS A 122 1.32 7.91 -12.24
C LYS A 122 1.73 7.96 -13.72
N LEU A 123 1.16 7.07 -14.52
CA LEU A 123 1.29 7.00 -15.96
C LEU A 123 0.13 7.77 -16.63
N GLU A 124 0.18 7.87 -17.96
CA GLU A 124 -0.92 8.41 -18.77
C GLU A 124 -2.23 7.62 -18.56
N ASN A 125 -3.38 8.24 -18.88
CA ASN A 125 -4.72 7.63 -18.83
C ASN A 125 -5.12 7.11 -17.44
N ASN A 126 -4.75 7.82 -16.37
CA ASN A 126 -5.06 7.45 -14.98
C ASN A 126 -4.60 6.04 -14.62
N LEU A 127 -3.47 5.61 -15.19
CA LEU A 127 -2.82 4.36 -14.79
C LEU A 127 -1.78 4.65 -13.72
N GLY A 128 -1.66 3.77 -12.76
CA GLY A 128 -0.56 3.74 -11.80
C GLY A 128 0.32 2.52 -12.02
N LEU A 129 1.58 2.66 -11.63
CA LEU A 129 2.59 1.61 -11.66
C LEU A 129 3.34 1.61 -10.33
N ILE A 130 3.38 0.45 -9.67
CA ILE A 130 4.27 0.18 -8.55
C ILE A 130 5.34 -0.79 -9.03
N GLU A 131 6.60 -0.42 -8.84
CA GLU A 131 7.76 -1.29 -9.05
C GLU A 131 8.38 -1.63 -7.71
N PHE A 132 8.80 -2.88 -7.57
CA PHE A 132 9.39 -3.42 -6.34
C PHE A 132 10.31 -4.59 -6.66
N GLU A 133 11.17 -4.96 -5.72
CA GLU A 133 12.03 -6.13 -5.81
C GLU A 133 11.79 -7.05 -4.62
N ALA A 134 11.78 -8.36 -4.85
CA ALA A 134 11.63 -9.32 -3.77
C ALA A 134 12.96 -9.46 -3.01
N LEU A 135 12.91 -9.41 -1.68
CA LEU A 135 14.08 -9.65 -0.81
C LEU A 135 14.42 -11.14 -0.70
N GLY A 136 13.46 -12.01 -1.02
CA GLY A 136 13.59 -13.46 -1.08
C GLY A 136 12.44 -14.08 -1.87
N PHE A 137 12.57 -15.35 -2.27
CA PHE A 137 11.47 -16.10 -2.89
C PHE A 137 11.14 -17.36 -2.09
N PRO A 138 9.85 -17.62 -1.76
CA PRO A 138 8.70 -16.74 -1.98
C PRO A 138 8.79 -15.45 -1.16
N TYR A 139 8.14 -14.37 -1.62
CA TYR A 139 7.96 -13.14 -0.85
C TYR A 139 6.51 -13.05 -0.36
N GLY A 140 6.22 -12.15 0.59
CA GLY A 140 4.92 -11.98 1.20
C GLY A 140 3.77 -11.96 0.18
N GLY A 141 2.76 -12.80 0.40
CA GLY A 141 1.72 -13.11 -0.59
C GLY A 141 1.04 -11.87 -1.21
N MET A 142 1.02 -11.81 -2.54
CA MET A 142 0.55 -10.66 -3.32
C MET A 142 -0.92 -10.28 -3.06
N GLU A 143 -1.78 -11.25 -2.74
CA GLU A 143 -3.23 -11.04 -2.68
C GLU A 143 -3.62 -9.98 -1.65
N ARG A 144 -2.97 -9.96 -0.48
CA ARG A 144 -3.23 -8.95 0.56
C ARG A 144 -2.90 -7.55 0.05
N PHE A 145 -1.78 -7.39 -0.65
CA PHE A 145 -1.43 -6.10 -1.24
C PHE A 145 -2.41 -5.66 -2.34
N LEU A 146 -2.95 -6.60 -3.14
CA LEU A 146 -4.00 -6.28 -4.11
C LEU A 146 -5.28 -5.78 -3.42
N MET A 147 -5.65 -6.36 -2.27
CA MET A 147 -6.81 -5.90 -1.49
C MET A 147 -6.58 -4.51 -0.90
N VAL A 148 -5.37 -4.23 -0.43
CA VAL A 148 -4.99 -2.88 0.01
C VAL A 148 -5.11 -1.89 -1.13
N LEU A 149 -4.60 -2.18 -2.33
CA LEU A 149 -4.82 -1.31 -3.49
C LEU A 149 -6.30 -1.05 -3.76
N LYS A 150 -7.14 -2.10 -3.72
CA LYS A 150 -8.59 -1.94 -3.90
C LYS A 150 -9.27 -1.14 -2.79
N ALA A 151 -8.79 -1.21 -1.56
CA ALA A 151 -9.29 -0.39 -0.46
C ALA A 151 -9.12 1.11 -0.73
N PHE A 152 -8.07 1.47 -1.48
CA PHE A 152 -7.80 2.83 -1.99
C PHE A 152 -8.43 3.11 -3.37
N GLU A 153 -9.34 2.25 -3.83
CA GLU A 153 -9.94 2.31 -5.19
C GLU A 153 -8.91 2.33 -6.34
N LEU A 154 -7.73 1.79 -6.07
CA LEU A 154 -6.68 1.56 -7.06
C LEU A 154 -6.87 0.15 -7.60
N ILE A 155 -7.49 0.03 -8.77
CA ILE A 155 -7.94 -1.28 -9.27
C ILE A 155 -6.78 -1.99 -9.99
N PRO A 156 -6.20 -3.07 -9.43
CA PRO A 156 -5.09 -3.75 -10.07
C PRO A 156 -5.52 -4.37 -11.39
N THR A 157 -4.75 -4.18 -12.45
CA THR A 157 -5.07 -4.69 -13.80
C THR A 157 -4.03 -5.67 -14.32
N GLU A 158 -2.78 -5.53 -13.90
CA GLU A 158 -1.68 -6.37 -14.36
C GLU A 158 -0.60 -6.48 -13.29
N CYS A 159 0.08 -7.63 -13.22
CA CYS A 159 1.21 -7.85 -12.33
C CYS A 159 2.28 -8.71 -13.02
N TYR A 160 3.55 -8.41 -12.75
CA TYR A 160 4.65 -9.35 -12.98
C TYR A 160 5.25 -9.76 -11.64
N ASN A 161 5.09 -11.04 -11.28
CA ASN A 161 5.50 -11.61 -10.00
C ASN A 161 6.91 -12.24 -10.02
N GLY A 162 7.68 -12.01 -11.09
CA GLY A 162 9.02 -12.58 -11.27
C GLY A 162 9.04 -13.80 -12.18
N PHE A 163 7.88 -14.44 -12.37
CA PHE A 163 7.75 -15.61 -13.25
C PHE A 163 6.90 -15.30 -14.47
N THR A 164 5.73 -14.72 -14.25
CA THR A 164 4.67 -14.56 -15.25
C THR A 164 4.03 -13.18 -15.14
N VAL A 165 3.72 -12.59 -16.29
CA VAL A 165 2.84 -11.42 -16.37
C VAL A 165 1.40 -11.92 -16.36
N TYR A 166 0.60 -11.46 -15.39
CA TYR A 166 -0.82 -11.74 -15.25
C TYR A 166 -1.63 -10.50 -15.58
N LYS A 167 -2.76 -10.68 -16.26
CA LYS A 167 -3.86 -9.72 -16.26
C LYS A 167 -4.89 -10.15 -15.22
N PHE A 168 -5.32 -9.22 -14.39
CA PHE A 168 -6.41 -9.46 -13.45
C PHE A 168 -7.75 -9.19 -14.11
N ASN A 169 -8.66 -10.15 -14.00
CA ASN A 169 -10.06 -9.98 -14.35
C ASN A 169 -10.90 -10.13 -13.07
N TRP A 170 -11.28 -9.00 -12.48
CA TRP A 170 -12.08 -8.96 -11.25
C TRP A 170 -13.48 -9.50 -11.53
N THR A 171 -13.86 -10.57 -10.84
CA THR A 171 -15.19 -11.17 -10.92
C THR A 171 -16.10 -10.73 -9.78
N SER A 172 -15.51 -10.18 -8.72
CA SER A 172 -16.22 -9.58 -7.60
C SER A 172 -15.36 -8.52 -6.91
N VAL A 173 -15.85 -7.98 -5.79
CA VAL A 173 -15.11 -7.04 -4.95
C VAL A 173 -13.83 -7.67 -4.37
N PHE A 174 -13.83 -8.97 -4.03
CA PHE A 174 -12.70 -9.66 -3.39
C PHE A 174 -12.16 -10.84 -4.19
N THR A 175 -12.58 -11.03 -5.44
CA THR A 175 -12.15 -12.19 -6.24
C THR A 175 -11.81 -11.76 -7.66
N HIS A 176 -10.71 -12.30 -8.17
CA HIS A 176 -10.28 -12.15 -9.55
C HIS A 176 -9.87 -13.48 -10.16
N LYS A 177 -9.89 -13.53 -11.49
CA LYS A 177 -9.18 -14.54 -12.26
C LYS A 177 -7.88 -13.93 -12.76
N SER A 178 -6.78 -14.67 -12.61
CA SER A 178 -5.48 -14.32 -13.15
C SER A 178 -5.27 -14.96 -14.51
N ILE A 179 -5.10 -14.15 -15.55
CA ILE A 179 -4.93 -14.60 -16.93
C ILE A 179 -3.46 -14.43 -17.32
N ASN A 180 -2.77 -15.55 -17.60
CA ASN A 180 -1.37 -15.52 -18.03
C ASN A 180 -1.22 -14.79 -19.37
N LEU A 181 -0.17 -13.96 -19.49
CA LEU A 181 0.19 -13.26 -20.73
C LEU A 181 1.57 -13.72 -21.25
N PRO A 182 1.72 -14.94 -21.82
CA PRO A 182 3.03 -15.51 -22.17
C PRO A 182 3.87 -14.66 -23.12
N LYS A 183 3.24 -14.00 -24.11
CA LYS A 183 3.93 -13.10 -25.04
C LYS A 183 4.54 -11.91 -24.29
N LYS A 184 3.80 -11.30 -23.36
CA LYS A 184 4.26 -10.17 -22.56
C LYS A 184 5.33 -10.59 -21.55
N THR A 185 5.18 -11.75 -20.92
CA THR A 185 6.23 -12.36 -20.08
C THR A 185 7.54 -12.52 -20.85
N LYS A 186 7.49 -13.08 -22.07
CA LYS A 186 8.69 -13.23 -22.93
C LYS A 186 9.30 -11.87 -23.27
N SER A 187 8.49 -10.86 -23.60
CA SER A 187 8.99 -9.51 -23.89
C SER A 187 9.65 -8.86 -22.68
N TYR A 188 9.02 -8.96 -21.50
CA TYR A 188 9.54 -8.38 -20.26
C TYR A 188 10.87 -9.02 -19.84
N LYS A 189 10.96 -10.36 -19.87
CA LYS A 189 12.20 -11.10 -19.57
C LYS A 189 13.36 -10.80 -20.53
N LYS A 190 13.06 -10.40 -21.77
CA LYS A 190 14.07 -10.01 -22.77
C LYS A 190 14.54 -8.56 -22.63
N GLY A 191 14.10 -7.84 -21.59
CA GLY A 191 14.51 -6.45 -21.36
C GLY A 191 14.01 -5.46 -22.41
N LYS A 192 13.01 -5.82 -23.23
CA LYS A 192 12.38 -4.86 -24.14
C LYS A 192 11.52 -3.92 -23.31
N ASN A 193 12.13 -2.80 -22.88
CA ASN A 193 11.56 -1.68 -22.13
C ASN A 193 10.03 -1.56 -22.30
N ILE A 194 9.27 -1.97 -21.28
CA ILE A 194 7.80 -1.77 -21.27
C ILE A 194 7.45 -0.49 -20.46
N HIS A 195 8.38 0.07 -19.68
CA HIS A 195 8.11 1.22 -18.78
C HIS A 195 9.12 2.37 -18.81
N LYS A 196 10.12 2.36 -19.70
CA LYS A 196 10.87 3.60 -19.96
C LYS A 196 10.00 4.53 -20.79
N SER A 197 9.23 5.36 -20.10
CA SER A 197 8.84 6.66 -20.62
C SER A 197 10.12 7.34 -21.08
N ASN A 198 10.21 7.56 -22.39
CA ASN A 198 11.35 8.10 -23.11
C ASN A 198 11.55 9.61 -22.84
N PHE A 199 11.53 10.02 -21.57
CA PHE A 199 11.74 11.41 -21.17
C PHE A 199 13.12 11.90 -21.63
N TRP A 200 14.16 11.09 -21.45
CA TRP A 200 15.52 11.40 -21.90
C TRP A 200 15.72 11.32 -23.41
N ASP A 201 15.07 10.38 -24.09
CA ASP A 201 15.13 10.27 -25.57
C ASP A 201 14.45 11.47 -26.26
N LYS A 202 13.41 12.04 -25.63
CA LYS A 202 12.70 13.24 -26.12
C LYS A 202 13.51 14.53 -25.90
N ILE A 203 14.33 14.59 -24.84
CA ILE A 203 15.26 15.69 -24.61
C ILE A 203 16.44 15.61 -25.59
N TYR A 204 16.99 14.41 -25.83
CA TYR A 204 18.09 14.22 -26.76
C TYR A 204 17.75 14.56 -28.21
N SER A 205 16.48 14.44 -28.64
CA SER A 205 16.07 14.85 -29.99
C SER A 205 15.91 16.38 -30.15
N ILE A 206 15.69 17.12 -29.06
CA ILE A 206 15.58 18.59 -29.08
C ILE A 206 16.96 19.25 -29.16
N PHE A 207 17.98 18.66 -28.56
CA PHE A 207 19.36 19.18 -28.62
C PHE A 207 20.14 18.76 -29.88
N LYS A 208 19.49 18.04 -30.81
CA LYS A 208 20.09 17.57 -32.08
C LYS A 208 19.44 18.17 -33.34
N SER A 209 18.48 19.08 -33.19
CA SER A 209 17.93 19.92 -34.27
C SER A 209 18.49 21.32 -34.18
#